data_AF-A0A6J1RIW3-F1
#
_entry.id   AF-A0A6J1RIW3-F1
#
_cell.length_a   1.000
_cell.length_b   1.000
_cell.length_c   1.000
_cell.angle_alpha   90.00
_cell.angle_beta   90.00
_cell.angle_gamma   90.00
#
_symmetry.space_group_name_H-M   'P 1'
#
loop_
_entity.id
_entity.type
_entity.pdbx_description
1 polymer ?
#
loop_
_entity_poly.entity_id
_entity_poly.type
_entity_poly.pdbx_seq_one_letter_code
_entity_poly.pdbx_strand_id
1 'polypeptide(L)'
;MFFTMSSNKDSQMQAYKDDPRVPCQYGVKCYQKNSQHQSKYKHPPKKETVTCNLQLMKNVEKKTEKATGEKRKNPFKDNGKAHSKSPERKLQKTQEPYERNLHNLSPSPERTDVVRDNNENDKDISSDKVEASTEREKISLNRYNSHNSTEHNVSENKSEVERIIMDLFLVEMPDDFFKFYEFCKSISKDNPLSACKSVRLKLVGPYDVLDGKIKISSSENDKEKYLTHWRYYYDPPEFQTIVKCDDKEGLHFGYWRDDAAEKPVFVATNRANVNGVFEPVAENIFGAIDGYLQNKVKSANPFEKTSITRLHSQLKNFAKQHDITLEKNTADMRARERRVVARTFHRAGIVVPYDKKTQLGYRDLAATDSDLQKILNQIEEAGTPEERKTPIAKLDEIVRLATIAADECDFGTCLELGHDLFSNGSIHVQTRALQMLSIAYTHLKRPHLLKIFEAHLKNRKKGCDLGVI
;
A
#
# COMPACT_ATOMS: atom_id res chain seq x y z
N MET A 1 7.23 -63.89 -21.26
CA MET A 1 6.01 -63.10 -20.98
C MET A 1 6.36 -61.63 -21.04
N PHE A 2 5.84 -60.88 -22.02
CA PHE A 2 6.04 -59.42 -22.16
C PHE A 2 4.73 -58.77 -22.62
N PHE A 3 3.76 -58.54 -21.71
CA PHE A 3 2.47 -57.90 -22.04
C PHE A 3 1.77 -57.31 -20.79
N THR A 4 2.26 -56.19 -20.24
CA THR A 4 1.57 -55.48 -19.13
C THR A 4 1.81 -53.95 -19.07
N MET A 5 2.19 -53.28 -20.17
CA MET A 5 2.29 -51.79 -20.19
C MET A 5 1.53 -51.05 -21.31
N SER A 6 1.21 -51.65 -22.46
CA SER A 6 0.37 -50.97 -23.47
C SER A 6 -1.08 -50.78 -23.01
N SER A 7 -1.69 -51.81 -22.41
CA SER A 7 -3.15 -51.83 -22.16
C SER A 7 -3.65 -50.69 -21.27
N ASN A 8 -2.82 -50.15 -20.38
CA ASN A 8 -3.20 -49.02 -19.51
C ASN A 8 -3.29 -47.69 -20.30
N LYS A 9 -2.36 -47.45 -21.23
CA LYS A 9 -2.38 -46.22 -22.06
C LYS A 9 -3.51 -46.24 -23.08
N ASP A 10 -3.80 -47.41 -23.65
CA ASP A 10 -4.93 -47.59 -24.56
C ASP A 10 -6.27 -47.46 -23.83
N SER A 11 -6.40 -48.00 -22.62
CA SER A 11 -7.59 -47.84 -21.75
C SER A 11 -7.86 -46.38 -21.37
N GLN A 12 -6.83 -45.61 -21.00
CA GLN A 12 -7.00 -44.17 -20.69
C GLN A 12 -7.38 -43.34 -21.92
N MET A 13 -6.84 -43.67 -23.10
CA MET A 13 -7.20 -42.98 -24.34
C MET A 13 -8.62 -43.34 -24.79
N GLN A 14 -9.05 -44.58 -24.57
CA GLN A 14 -10.41 -45.03 -24.87
C GLN A 14 -11.42 -44.32 -23.95
N ALA A 15 -11.17 -44.27 -22.64
CA ALA A 15 -11.98 -43.52 -21.69
C ALA A 15 -12.13 -42.02 -22.05
N TYR A 16 -11.08 -41.39 -22.61
CA TYR A 16 -11.17 -40.02 -23.11
C TYR A 16 -12.04 -39.86 -24.37
N LYS A 17 -12.08 -40.87 -25.25
CA LYS A 17 -12.96 -40.86 -26.43
C LYS A 17 -14.42 -40.99 -26.01
N ASP A 18 -14.70 -41.93 -25.11
CA ASP A 18 -16.05 -42.30 -24.68
C ASP A 18 -16.67 -41.31 -23.67
N ASP A 19 -15.87 -40.38 -23.13
CA ASP A 19 -16.32 -39.28 -22.27
C ASP A 19 -17.22 -38.28 -23.04
N PRO A 20 -18.48 -38.02 -22.61
CA PRO A 20 -19.40 -37.15 -23.33
C PRO A 20 -19.14 -35.64 -23.17
N ARG A 21 -18.18 -35.23 -22.32
CA ARG A 21 -17.84 -33.80 -22.13
C ARG A 21 -17.17 -33.19 -23.35
N VAL A 22 -17.26 -31.87 -23.48
CA VAL A 22 -16.66 -31.12 -24.60
C VAL A 22 -15.13 -31.13 -24.48
N PRO A 23 -14.34 -31.38 -25.53
CA PRO A 23 -12.88 -31.28 -25.46
C PRO A 23 -12.43 -29.88 -25.06
N CYS A 24 -11.54 -29.76 -24.06
CA CYS A 24 -10.96 -28.48 -23.69
C CYS A 24 -10.01 -27.97 -24.80
N GLN A 25 -10.21 -26.73 -25.25
CA GLN A 25 -9.36 -26.05 -26.25
C GLN A 25 -7.86 -26.05 -25.87
N TYR A 26 -7.54 -26.01 -24.58
CA TYR A 26 -6.16 -25.99 -24.08
C TYR A 26 -5.56 -27.40 -23.83
N GLY A 27 -6.37 -28.47 -23.92
CA GLY A 27 -5.92 -29.87 -23.83
C GLY A 27 -5.01 -30.16 -22.63
N VAL A 28 -3.91 -30.88 -22.84
CA VAL A 28 -2.92 -31.22 -21.79
C VAL A 28 -2.25 -30.00 -21.11
N LYS A 29 -2.38 -28.80 -21.70
CA LYS A 29 -1.83 -27.54 -21.21
C LYS A 29 -2.86 -26.65 -20.49
N CYS A 30 -4.09 -27.13 -20.29
CA CYS A 30 -5.08 -26.36 -19.55
C CYS A 30 -4.62 -26.08 -18.12
N TYR A 31 -4.69 -24.81 -17.70
CA TYR A 31 -4.31 -24.34 -16.38
C TYR A 31 -5.48 -24.36 -15.38
N GLN A 32 -6.72 -24.31 -15.87
CA GLN A 32 -7.92 -24.33 -15.04
C GLN A 32 -8.13 -25.71 -14.42
N LYS A 33 -8.06 -25.78 -13.09
CA LYS A 33 -8.19 -27.04 -12.30
C LYS A 33 -9.46 -27.09 -11.45
N ASN A 34 -10.34 -26.09 -11.52
CA ASN A 34 -11.56 -26.06 -10.71
C ASN A 34 -12.57 -27.16 -11.15
N SER A 35 -13.48 -27.52 -10.26
CA SER A 35 -14.43 -28.63 -10.46
C SER A 35 -15.47 -28.34 -11.55
N GLN A 36 -15.88 -27.09 -11.72
CA GLN A 36 -16.85 -26.68 -12.74
C GLN A 36 -16.27 -26.79 -14.16
N HIS A 37 -15.00 -26.44 -14.35
CA HIS A 37 -14.29 -26.63 -15.62
C HIS A 37 -14.14 -28.11 -15.94
N GLN A 38 -13.72 -28.92 -14.96
CA GLN A 38 -13.58 -30.36 -15.15
C GLN A 38 -14.94 -31.06 -15.37
N SER A 39 -16.06 -30.53 -14.87
CA SER A 39 -17.38 -31.11 -15.16
C SER A 39 -17.88 -30.80 -16.56
N LYS A 40 -17.48 -29.65 -17.15
CA LYS A 40 -17.86 -29.24 -18.51
C LYS A 40 -16.91 -29.74 -19.60
N TYR A 41 -15.61 -29.81 -19.32
CA TYR A 41 -14.57 -30.05 -20.33
C TYR A 41 -13.68 -31.26 -20.04
N LYS A 42 -13.49 -32.13 -21.05
CA LYS A 42 -12.55 -33.26 -21.00
C LYS A 42 -11.15 -32.89 -21.47
N HIS A 43 -10.16 -33.56 -20.90
CA HIS A 43 -8.74 -33.31 -21.15
C HIS A 43 -8.04 -34.64 -21.49
N PRO A 44 -7.23 -34.70 -22.56
CA PRO A 44 -6.54 -35.94 -22.94
C PRO A 44 -5.44 -36.32 -21.92
N PRO A 45 -5.14 -37.62 -21.76
CA PRO A 45 -4.12 -38.09 -20.82
C PRO A 45 -2.71 -37.60 -21.19
N LYS A 46 -1.91 -37.24 -20.17
CA LYS A 46 -0.54 -36.77 -20.36
C LYS A 46 0.38 -37.91 -20.79
N LYS A 47 1.10 -37.76 -21.91
CA LYS A 47 2.17 -38.67 -22.29
C LYS A 47 3.38 -38.45 -21.39
N GLU A 48 3.77 -39.48 -20.63
CA GLU A 48 5.07 -39.53 -19.96
C GLU A 48 6.19 -39.58 -21.01
N THR A 49 6.96 -38.50 -21.12
CA THR A 49 8.24 -38.51 -21.83
C THR A 49 9.32 -39.09 -20.90
N VAL A 50 9.89 -40.23 -21.28
CA VAL A 50 10.99 -40.86 -20.56
C VAL A 50 12.28 -40.06 -20.79
N THR A 51 12.60 -39.14 -19.88
CA THR A 51 13.95 -38.63 -19.70
C THR A 51 14.79 -39.68 -18.98
N CYS A 52 15.29 -40.67 -19.73
CA CYS A 52 16.24 -41.64 -19.20
C CYS A 52 17.60 -40.96 -18.92
N ASN A 53 18.10 -41.14 -17.70
CA ASN A 53 19.44 -40.70 -17.27
C ASN A 53 20.54 -41.31 -18.13
N LEU A 54 21.01 -40.59 -19.15
CA LEU A 54 22.10 -41.02 -20.03
C LEU A 54 23.49 -40.59 -19.48
N GLN A 55 23.73 -40.81 -18.18
CA GLN A 55 24.99 -40.43 -17.52
C GLN A 55 25.42 -41.31 -16.34
N LEU A 56 24.73 -42.43 -16.08
CA LEU A 56 25.32 -43.59 -15.41
C LEU A 56 25.39 -44.75 -16.43
N MET A 57 26.40 -45.61 -16.30
CA MET A 57 26.73 -46.72 -17.22
C MET A 57 27.45 -46.36 -18.54
N LYS A 58 28.52 -45.57 -18.44
CA LYS A 58 29.80 -45.93 -19.09
C LYS A 58 30.95 -45.78 -18.08
N ASN A 59 31.92 -46.68 -18.15
CA ASN A 59 33.20 -46.66 -17.43
C ASN A 59 33.20 -47.10 -15.95
N VAL A 60 32.56 -48.24 -15.65
CA VAL A 60 33.13 -49.19 -14.66
C VAL A 60 33.93 -50.23 -15.43
N GLU A 61 35.07 -49.81 -16.00
CA GLU A 61 36.03 -50.70 -16.63
C GLU A 61 37.42 -50.04 -16.69
N LYS A 62 38.00 -49.84 -15.50
CA LYS A 62 39.44 -49.66 -15.23
C LYS A 62 39.68 -49.57 -13.72
N LYS A 63 39.73 -50.73 -13.08
CA LYS A 63 40.35 -50.90 -11.75
C LYS A 63 41.44 -51.96 -11.86
N THR A 64 42.64 -51.52 -12.17
CA THR A 64 43.87 -52.27 -11.89
C THR A 64 45.02 -51.29 -11.68
N GLU A 65 45.68 -51.48 -10.52
CA GLU A 65 46.99 -50.98 -10.10
C GLU A 65 47.12 -49.74 -9.19
N LYS A 66 47.72 -50.02 -8.02
CA LYS A 66 48.53 -49.17 -7.10
C LYS A 66 47.75 -48.01 -6.41
N ALA A 67 47.55 -48.00 -5.08
CA ALA A 67 48.51 -48.00 -3.95
C ALA A 67 49.42 -46.73 -3.98
N THR A 68 49.63 -45.94 -2.93
CA THR A 68 49.62 -46.14 -1.45
C THR A 68 49.43 -44.82 -0.66
N GLY A 69 48.98 -44.90 0.61
CA GLY A 69 49.22 -43.87 1.66
C GLY A 69 48.32 -42.62 1.66
N GLU A 70 48.14 -41.87 2.76
CA GLU A 70 48.44 -42.15 4.17
C GLU A 70 47.60 -41.24 5.12
N LYS A 71 47.64 -41.45 6.44
CA LYS A 71 46.78 -40.77 7.44
C LYS A 71 47.46 -39.55 8.09
N ARG A 72 46.69 -38.49 8.42
CA ARG A 72 46.72 -37.64 9.65
C ARG A 72 45.68 -36.51 9.49
N LYS A 73 44.69 -36.28 10.36
CA LYS A 73 44.65 -35.92 11.81
C LYS A 73 45.21 -34.53 12.18
N ASN A 74 44.28 -33.59 12.30
CA ASN A 74 44.10 -32.60 13.39
C ASN A 74 44.85 -31.25 13.38
N PRO A 75 44.32 -30.23 14.11
CA PRO A 75 44.29 -28.83 13.65
C PRO A 75 45.11 -27.84 14.50
N PHE A 76 45.20 -26.57 14.07
CA PHE A 76 45.49 -25.44 14.97
C PHE A 76 44.88 -24.09 14.50
N LYS A 77 44.64 -23.18 15.46
CA LYS A 77 44.35 -21.74 15.28
C LYS A 77 45.67 -21.01 14.91
N ASP A 78 45.72 -19.79 14.37
CA ASP A 78 45.20 -18.53 14.94
C ASP A 78 45.43 -17.29 14.01
N ASN A 79 44.77 -16.17 14.33
CA ASN A 79 45.02 -14.74 14.01
C ASN A 79 45.85 -14.27 12.79
N GLY A 80 45.34 -13.24 12.06
CA GLY A 80 46.17 -12.34 11.23
C GLY A 80 45.38 -11.37 10.32
N LYS A 81 45.57 -10.05 10.48
CA LYS A 81 44.90 -8.97 9.71
C LYS A 81 45.61 -8.64 8.39
N ALA A 82 44.87 -8.24 7.35
CA ALA A 82 45.32 -7.25 6.35
C ALA A 82 44.13 -6.52 5.68
N HIS A 83 44.33 -5.26 5.31
CA HIS A 83 43.33 -4.34 4.74
C HIS A 83 43.54 -4.12 3.23
N SER A 84 42.56 -3.40 2.62
CA SER A 84 42.67 -2.47 1.47
C SER A 84 42.19 -3.01 0.11
N LYS A 85 41.68 -2.18 -0.83
CA LYS A 85 41.08 -0.82 -0.77
C LYS A 85 40.20 -0.62 -2.03
N SER A 86 39.33 0.39 -1.97
CA SER A 86 38.33 0.91 -2.93
C SER A 86 38.74 1.03 -4.42
N PRO A 87 37.81 1.42 -5.32
CA PRO A 87 37.55 2.85 -5.50
C PRO A 87 36.07 3.27 -5.57
N GLU A 88 35.77 4.39 -4.88
CA GLU A 88 34.64 5.27 -5.20
C GLU A 88 34.94 6.05 -6.49
N ARG A 89 33.92 6.58 -7.18
CA ARG A 89 34.10 7.63 -8.18
C ARG A 89 33.11 8.77 -7.97
N LYS A 90 33.64 9.95 -7.62
CA LYS A 90 32.92 11.23 -7.62
C LYS A 90 32.97 11.85 -9.03
N LEU A 91 31.90 12.56 -9.40
CA LEU A 91 31.80 13.80 -10.22
C LEU A 91 30.31 13.95 -10.60
N GLN A 92 29.69 15.12 -10.79
CA GLN A 92 29.91 16.48 -10.26
C GLN A 92 28.56 17.23 -10.45
N LYS A 93 28.31 18.32 -9.70
CA LYS A 93 27.10 19.13 -9.88
C LYS A 93 27.19 20.00 -11.14
N THR A 94 26.13 20.01 -11.95
CA THR A 94 25.67 21.20 -12.68
C THR A 94 24.14 21.25 -12.55
N GLN A 95 23.58 22.42 -12.25
CA GLN A 95 22.13 22.65 -12.21
C GLN A 95 21.64 23.10 -13.60
N GLU A 96 20.39 22.78 -13.92
CA GLU A 96 19.36 23.72 -14.37
C GLU A 96 17.97 23.05 -14.18
N PRO A 97 16.91 23.79 -13.80
CA PRO A 97 15.60 23.22 -13.51
C PRO A 97 14.72 23.16 -14.76
N TYR A 98 14.21 21.98 -15.11
CA TYR A 98 13.12 21.87 -16.08
C TYR A 98 11.78 21.76 -15.32
N GLU A 99 11.09 22.88 -15.18
CA GLU A 99 9.65 22.85 -14.95
C GLU A 99 8.97 22.54 -16.30
N ARG A 100 8.06 21.57 -16.32
CA ARG A 100 7.18 21.35 -17.47
C ARG A 100 5.76 21.15 -16.99
N ASN A 101 5.00 22.24 -17.05
CA ASN A 101 3.56 22.24 -16.84
C ASN A 101 2.90 21.18 -17.73
N LEU A 102 2.08 20.32 -17.13
CA LEU A 102 1.31 19.29 -17.81
C LEU A 102 -0.19 19.57 -17.62
N HIS A 103 -0.67 20.56 -18.36
CA HIS A 103 -2.09 20.67 -18.69
C HIS A 103 -2.39 19.83 -19.94
N ASN A 104 -3.65 19.40 -20.03
CA ASN A 104 -4.31 18.79 -21.19
C ASN A 104 -3.90 17.35 -21.55
N LEU A 105 -4.56 16.38 -20.89
CA LEU A 105 -5.10 15.19 -21.56
C LEU A 105 -6.52 14.92 -21.02
N SER A 106 -7.54 15.40 -21.72
CA SER A 106 -8.93 14.94 -21.56
C SER A 106 -9.31 14.04 -22.73
N PRO A 107 -10.02 12.92 -22.50
CA PRO A 107 -10.59 12.11 -23.57
C PRO A 107 -12.02 12.59 -23.91
N SER A 108 -12.33 12.67 -25.21
CA SER A 108 -13.72 12.80 -25.71
C SER A 108 -13.84 12.19 -27.11
N PRO A 109 -14.90 11.42 -27.38
CA PRO A 109 -15.43 11.19 -28.73
C PRO A 109 -16.77 11.92 -28.96
N GLU A 110 -16.95 12.40 -30.20
CA GLU A 110 -18.22 12.57 -30.94
C GLU A 110 -19.29 13.55 -30.39
N ARG A 111 -19.48 14.73 -31.03
CA ARG A 111 -20.34 15.02 -32.22
C ARG A 111 -21.85 14.98 -31.93
N THR A 112 -22.47 16.17 -31.86
CA THR A 112 -23.36 16.69 -32.94
C THR A 112 -23.72 18.18 -32.78
N ASP A 113 -23.90 18.80 -33.94
CA ASP A 113 -24.76 19.94 -34.30
C ASP A 113 -24.61 21.34 -33.66
N VAL A 114 -24.32 22.27 -34.56
CA VAL A 114 -24.27 23.72 -34.37
C VAL A 114 -25.55 24.33 -34.95
N VAL A 115 -26.32 25.04 -34.13
CA VAL A 115 -27.07 26.21 -34.61
C VAL A 115 -26.73 27.37 -33.68
N ARG A 116 -26.34 28.47 -34.29
CA ARG A 116 -25.91 29.71 -33.65
C ARG A 116 -26.93 30.76 -34.01
N ASP A 117 -27.44 31.50 -33.04
CA ASP A 117 -27.89 32.85 -33.33
C ASP A 117 -27.57 33.79 -32.18
N ASN A 118 -27.29 35.04 -32.52
CA ASN A 118 -26.85 36.07 -31.58
C ASN A 118 -28.04 36.93 -31.16
N ASN A 119 -27.92 37.65 -30.04
CA ASN A 119 -27.99 39.11 -30.04
C ASN A 119 -27.79 39.65 -28.61
N GLU A 120 -26.85 40.57 -28.48
CA GLU A 120 -26.79 41.52 -27.35
C GLU A 120 -27.84 42.62 -27.57
N ASN A 121 -28.31 43.23 -26.49
CA ASN A 121 -28.75 44.63 -26.50
C ASN A 121 -28.80 45.19 -25.07
N ASP A 122 -28.29 46.41 -24.93
CA ASP A 122 -28.25 47.19 -23.68
C ASP A 122 -29.65 47.54 -23.14
N LYS A 123 -29.74 47.82 -21.82
CA LYS A 123 -29.91 49.21 -21.35
C LYS A 123 -29.87 49.43 -19.83
N ASP A 124 -29.37 50.62 -19.53
CA ASP A 124 -29.28 51.36 -18.27
C ASP A 124 -30.52 51.33 -17.36
N ILE A 125 -30.31 51.62 -16.06
CA ILE A 125 -30.66 52.94 -15.45
C ILE A 125 -30.22 53.02 -13.98
N SER A 126 -29.97 54.24 -13.49
CA SER A 126 -29.59 54.60 -12.11
C SER A 126 -30.75 55.36 -11.40
N SER A 127 -30.72 55.76 -10.12
CA SER A 127 -29.65 55.87 -9.11
C SER A 127 -30.24 55.57 -7.69
N ASP A 128 -29.70 55.91 -6.50
CA ASP A 128 -28.57 56.76 -6.10
C ASP A 128 -28.00 56.36 -4.71
N LYS A 129 -27.16 57.25 -4.15
CA LYS A 129 -26.55 57.25 -2.82
C LYS A 129 -27.48 57.81 -1.73
N VAL A 130 -27.17 57.54 -0.45
CA VAL A 130 -26.51 58.50 0.50
C VAL A 130 -26.51 57.94 1.94
N GLU A 131 -25.33 58.04 2.58
CA GLU A 131 -24.95 58.17 4.01
C GLU A 131 -25.99 57.86 5.13
N ALA A 132 -25.76 56.97 6.11
CA ALA A 132 -24.71 56.85 7.14
C ALA A 132 -24.90 57.72 8.42
N SER A 133 -25.02 57.10 9.62
CA SER A 133 -24.33 57.49 10.87
C SER A 133 -24.75 56.72 12.17
N THR A 134 -23.71 56.34 12.94
CA THR A 134 -23.55 56.28 14.42
C THR A 134 -24.46 55.50 15.42
N GLU A 135 -23.77 54.58 16.13
CA GLU A 135 -23.64 54.40 17.60
C GLU A 135 -24.71 53.69 18.50
N ARG A 136 -24.21 52.58 19.11
CA ARG A 136 -24.31 52.12 20.52
C ARG A 136 -25.66 51.83 21.17
N GLU A 137 -25.75 50.61 21.72
CA GLU A 137 -26.06 50.45 23.16
C GLU A 137 -25.41 49.18 23.78
N LYS A 138 -25.15 49.20 25.08
CA LYS A 138 -24.60 48.08 25.89
C LYS A 138 -25.57 47.76 27.02
N ILE A 139 -25.90 46.49 27.23
CA ILE A 139 -26.44 46.01 28.52
C ILE A 139 -25.75 44.69 28.89
N SER A 140 -25.40 44.55 30.18
CA SER A 140 -24.75 43.36 30.79
C SER A 140 -25.37 43.07 32.16
N LEU A 141 -25.12 41.86 32.69
CA LEU A 141 -25.44 41.32 34.04
C LEU A 141 -26.91 40.83 34.20
N ASN A 142 -27.25 39.73 34.88
CA ASN A 142 -26.55 38.73 35.72
C ASN A 142 -27.07 37.31 35.36
N ARG A 143 -26.31 36.21 35.32
CA ARG A 143 -25.63 35.42 36.40
C ARG A 143 -26.57 34.76 37.43
N TYR A 144 -26.77 33.44 37.35
CA TYR A 144 -26.49 32.44 38.43
C TYR A 144 -26.81 30.98 38.01
N ASN A 145 -25.83 30.06 38.18
CA ASN A 145 -25.92 28.60 38.44
C ASN A 145 -26.75 27.65 37.53
N SER A 146 -26.40 26.37 37.33
CA SER A 146 -25.13 25.61 37.55
C SER A 146 -25.19 24.25 36.81
N HIS A 147 -24.04 23.58 36.66
CA HIS A 147 -23.83 22.16 36.27
C HIS A 147 -24.65 21.55 35.11
N ASN A 148 -23.99 21.41 33.94
CA ASN A 148 -24.02 20.23 33.03
C ASN A 148 -23.27 20.46 31.69
N SER A 149 -22.64 21.62 31.49
CA SER A 149 -22.14 22.06 30.19
C SER A 149 -20.80 21.49 29.71
N THR A 150 -20.03 20.77 30.53
CA THR A 150 -18.70 20.24 30.13
C THR A 150 -18.77 18.98 29.27
N GLU A 151 -19.69 18.05 29.54
CA GLU A 151 -19.80 16.83 28.72
C GLU A 151 -20.44 17.12 27.36
N HIS A 152 -21.46 18.00 27.32
CA HIS A 152 -22.10 18.42 26.08
C HIS A 152 -21.12 19.11 25.11
N ASN A 153 -20.33 20.09 25.57
CA ASN A 153 -19.36 20.80 24.72
C ASN A 153 -18.23 19.88 24.21
N VAL A 154 -17.77 18.90 25.01
CA VAL A 154 -16.73 17.96 24.57
C VAL A 154 -17.29 16.96 23.56
N SER A 155 -18.54 16.50 23.75
CA SER A 155 -19.24 15.63 22.81
C SER A 155 -19.50 16.30 21.46
N GLU A 156 -20.00 17.54 21.48
CA GLU A 156 -20.27 18.33 20.27
C GLU A 156 -18.98 18.58 19.47
N ASN A 157 -17.90 19.00 20.13
CA ASN A 157 -16.61 19.26 19.49
C ASN A 157 -15.97 17.96 18.92
N LYS A 158 -16.08 16.82 19.63
CA LYS A 158 -15.66 15.50 19.09
C LYS A 158 -16.42 15.16 17.81
N SER A 159 -17.75 15.35 17.81
CA SER A 159 -18.61 15.08 16.65
C SER A 159 -18.30 15.98 15.45
N GLU A 160 -17.88 17.23 15.69
CA GLU A 160 -17.42 18.14 14.64
C GLU A 160 -16.10 17.67 14.03
N VAL A 161 -15.10 17.35 14.86
CA VAL A 161 -13.80 16.83 14.37
C VAL A 161 -13.95 15.53 13.59
N GLU A 162 -14.78 14.60 14.06
CA GLU A 162 -15.07 13.35 13.34
C GLU A 162 -15.66 13.62 11.94
N ARG A 163 -16.59 14.57 11.83
CA ARG A 163 -17.15 15.00 10.54
C ARG A 163 -16.13 15.66 9.64
N ILE A 164 -15.23 16.50 10.18
CA ILE A 164 -14.16 17.14 9.39
C ILE A 164 -13.18 16.08 8.86
N ILE A 165 -12.79 15.12 9.69
CA ILE A 165 -11.88 14.05 9.27
C ILE A 165 -12.53 13.18 8.18
N MET A 166 -13.81 12.83 8.32
CA MET A 166 -14.57 12.12 7.29
C MET A 166 -14.64 12.91 5.97
N ASP A 167 -15.00 14.20 6.02
CA ASP A 167 -15.14 15.05 4.83
C ASP A 167 -13.81 15.27 4.07
N LEU A 168 -12.69 15.39 4.79
CA LEU A 168 -11.37 15.70 4.20
C LEU A 168 -10.51 14.47 3.89
N PHE A 169 -10.66 13.37 4.64
CA PHE A 169 -9.83 12.15 4.50
C PHE A 169 -10.62 10.90 4.10
N LEU A 170 -11.95 10.96 4.02
CA LEU A 170 -12.83 9.87 3.56
C LEU A 170 -12.81 8.61 4.43
N VAL A 171 -12.50 8.74 5.72
CA VAL A 171 -12.35 7.64 6.68
C VAL A 171 -12.79 8.03 8.09
N GLU A 172 -13.26 7.05 8.86
CA GLU A 172 -13.42 7.18 10.32
C GLU A 172 -12.11 6.89 11.05
N MET A 173 -11.90 7.53 12.22
CA MET A 173 -10.77 7.26 13.10
C MET A 173 -11.15 6.30 14.23
N PRO A 174 -10.28 5.35 14.59
CA PRO A 174 -10.52 4.46 15.73
C PRO A 174 -10.31 5.20 17.06
N ASP A 175 -10.86 4.67 18.16
CA ASP A 175 -10.81 5.34 19.48
C ASP A 175 -9.39 5.56 20.02
N ASP A 176 -8.43 4.72 19.65
CA ASP A 176 -7.02 4.86 20.05
C ASP A 176 -6.36 6.09 19.41
N PHE A 177 -6.80 6.56 18.24
CA PHE A 177 -6.37 7.83 17.66
C PHE A 177 -6.70 9.01 18.59
N PHE A 178 -7.97 9.13 19.01
CA PHE A 178 -8.40 10.20 19.91
C PHE A 178 -7.74 10.07 21.29
N LYS A 179 -7.70 8.86 21.86
CA LYS A 179 -7.03 8.59 23.14
C LYS A 179 -5.53 8.93 23.08
N PHE A 180 -4.85 8.72 21.95
CA PHE A 180 -3.42 9.05 21.81
C PHE A 180 -3.18 10.57 21.70
N TYR A 181 -4.12 11.33 21.14
CA TYR A 181 -4.08 12.79 21.21
C TYR A 181 -4.23 13.30 22.65
N GLU A 182 -5.16 12.74 23.43
CA GLU A 182 -5.30 13.07 24.87
C GLU A 182 -4.05 12.68 25.69
N PHE A 183 -3.44 11.53 25.40
CA PHE A 183 -2.15 11.16 25.96
C PHE A 183 -1.07 12.21 25.65
N CYS A 184 -1.04 12.70 24.41
CA CYS A 184 -0.09 13.73 23.99
C CYS A 184 -0.35 15.09 24.67
N LYS A 185 -1.62 15.51 24.85
CA LYS A 185 -1.99 16.68 25.69
C LYS A 185 -1.54 16.54 27.14
N SER A 186 -1.58 15.33 27.71
CA SER A 186 -1.11 15.07 29.08
C SER A 186 0.40 15.31 29.26
N ILE A 187 1.18 15.23 28.16
CA ILE A 187 2.63 15.49 28.13
C ILE A 187 2.91 16.95 27.79
N SER A 188 2.23 17.52 26.80
CA SER A 188 2.36 18.92 26.39
C SER A 188 1.00 19.48 25.99
N LYS A 189 0.46 20.36 26.83
CA LYS A 189 -0.84 20.99 26.61
C LYS A 189 -0.82 21.96 25.42
N ASP A 190 0.26 22.72 25.28
CA ASP A 190 0.37 23.82 24.31
C ASP A 190 0.86 23.35 22.93
N ASN A 191 1.44 22.15 22.82
CA ASN A 191 1.88 21.57 21.55
C ASN A 191 1.79 20.02 21.57
N PRO A 192 0.56 19.46 21.59
CA PRO A 192 0.36 18.01 21.68
C PRO A 192 1.03 17.26 20.52
N LEU A 193 1.01 17.83 19.31
CA LEU A 193 1.60 17.18 18.13
C LEU A 193 3.12 16.99 18.22
N SER A 194 3.80 17.80 19.04
CA SER A 194 5.24 17.69 19.30
C SER A 194 5.57 17.04 20.64
N ALA A 195 4.58 16.49 21.36
CA ALA A 195 4.78 15.86 22.68
C ALA A 195 5.85 14.74 22.65
N CYS A 196 5.96 14.00 21.54
CA CYS A 196 6.95 12.94 21.34
C CYS A 196 8.25 13.40 20.65
N LYS A 197 8.53 14.71 20.56
CA LYS A 197 9.73 15.26 19.89
C LYS A 197 11.04 14.77 20.49
N SER A 198 11.09 14.44 21.79
CA SER A 198 12.27 13.87 22.45
C SER A 198 12.71 12.52 21.85
N VAL A 199 11.79 11.79 21.21
CA VAL A 199 12.04 10.53 20.51
C VAL A 199 11.94 10.68 18.98
N ARG A 200 11.94 11.94 18.51
CA ARG A 200 11.88 12.40 17.11
C ARG A 200 10.58 12.08 16.38
N LEU A 201 9.50 11.84 17.12
CA LEU A 201 8.17 11.62 16.54
C LEU A 201 7.34 12.90 16.59
N LYS A 202 6.56 13.13 15.54
CA LYS A 202 5.58 14.21 15.42
C LYS A 202 4.27 13.65 14.89
N LEU A 203 3.16 13.96 15.55
CA LEU A 203 1.81 13.63 15.07
C LEU A 203 1.47 14.56 13.89
N VAL A 204 0.85 13.99 12.86
CA VAL A 204 0.61 14.63 11.56
C VAL A 204 -0.67 14.10 10.92
N GLY A 205 -1.06 14.64 9.78
CA GLY A 205 -2.16 14.10 8.98
C GLY A 205 -3.50 14.47 9.61
N PRO A 206 -4.38 13.50 9.91
CA PRO A 206 -5.64 13.75 10.61
C PRO A 206 -5.47 14.45 11.97
N TYR A 207 -4.32 14.30 12.64
CA TYR A 207 -4.05 15.03 13.88
C TYR A 207 -3.89 16.56 13.68
N ASP A 208 -3.56 17.03 12.47
CA ASP A 208 -3.52 18.48 12.19
C ASP A 208 -4.95 19.10 12.18
N VAL A 209 -6.02 18.29 12.11
CA VAL A 209 -7.42 18.71 12.37
C VAL A 209 -7.65 18.91 13.87
N LEU A 210 -7.24 17.93 14.69
CA LEU A 210 -7.37 17.96 16.16
C LEU A 210 -6.59 19.11 16.83
N ASP A 211 -5.51 19.57 16.19
CA ASP A 211 -4.70 20.73 16.60
C ASP A 211 -5.23 22.07 16.03
N GLY A 212 -6.36 22.05 15.32
CA GLY A 212 -7.06 23.22 14.81
C GLY A 212 -6.41 23.94 13.62
N LYS A 213 -5.37 23.35 13.02
CA LYS A 213 -4.67 23.91 11.84
C LYS A 213 -5.48 23.72 10.56
N ILE A 214 -6.17 22.59 10.45
CA ILE A 214 -7.09 22.29 9.36
C ILE A 214 -8.51 22.61 9.82
N LYS A 215 -9.22 23.40 9.01
CA LYS A 215 -10.62 23.75 9.19
C LYS A 215 -11.36 23.48 7.88
N ILE A 216 -12.69 23.39 7.92
CA ILE A 216 -13.52 23.17 6.74
C ILE A 216 -13.26 24.29 5.71
N SER A 217 -12.76 23.93 4.53
CA SER A 217 -12.84 24.81 3.35
C SER A 217 -14.18 24.60 2.64
N SER A 218 -14.73 25.69 2.11
CA SER A 218 -16.00 25.72 1.39
C SER A 218 -15.89 25.31 -0.09
N SER A 219 -14.72 24.91 -0.60
CA SER A 219 -14.53 24.44 -1.99
C SER A 219 -14.13 22.96 -2.07
N GLU A 220 -14.65 22.20 -3.04
CA GLU A 220 -14.27 20.78 -3.23
C GLU A 220 -12.81 20.59 -3.68
N ASN A 221 -12.29 21.49 -4.51
CA ASN A 221 -10.90 21.46 -4.97
C ASN A 221 -9.92 21.63 -3.79
N ASP A 222 -10.30 22.39 -2.75
CA ASP A 222 -9.51 22.44 -1.51
C ASP A 222 -9.55 21.14 -0.71
N LYS A 223 -10.56 20.28 -0.87
CA LYS A 223 -10.65 19.03 -0.12
C LYS A 223 -9.71 17.97 -0.69
N GLU A 224 -9.57 17.89 -2.02
CA GLU A 224 -8.73 16.88 -2.68
C GLU A 224 -7.27 16.89 -2.18
N LYS A 225 -6.70 18.08 -1.88
CA LYS A 225 -5.31 18.20 -1.39
C LYS A 225 -5.09 17.44 -0.08
N TYR A 226 -6.10 17.34 0.80
CA TYR A 226 -5.98 16.64 2.09
C TYR A 226 -5.89 15.11 1.95
N LEU A 227 -6.37 14.53 0.84
CA LEU A 227 -6.15 13.11 0.51
C LEU A 227 -4.67 12.77 0.31
N THR A 228 -3.85 13.79 0.00
CA THR A 228 -2.39 13.71 -0.14
C THR A 228 -1.60 14.29 1.04
N HIS A 229 -2.28 14.80 2.08
CA HIS A 229 -1.63 15.37 3.27
C HIS A 229 -0.85 14.31 4.04
N TRP A 230 0.47 14.49 4.13
CA TRP A 230 1.43 13.53 4.68
C TRP A 230 1.44 12.14 4.01
N ARG A 231 0.95 12.04 2.77
CA ARG A 231 1.02 10.82 1.97
C ARG A 231 2.39 10.71 1.29
N TYR A 232 3.22 9.77 1.74
CA TYR A 232 4.54 9.52 1.17
C TYR A 232 4.44 8.83 -0.20
N TYR A 233 5.53 8.93 -0.97
CA TYR A 233 5.62 8.44 -2.35
C TYR A 233 5.18 6.98 -2.55
N TYR A 234 5.41 6.11 -1.57
CA TYR A 234 5.05 4.68 -1.62
C TYR A 234 3.76 4.35 -0.86
N ASP A 235 3.04 5.32 -0.30
CA ASP A 235 1.84 5.09 0.52
C ASP A 235 0.65 4.68 -0.36
N PRO A 236 0.21 3.40 -0.33
CA PRO A 236 -0.99 2.98 -1.03
C PRO A 236 -2.23 3.62 -0.38
N PRO A 237 -3.38 3.67 -1.08
CA PRO A 237 -4.62 4.28 -0.55
C PRO A 237 -5.04 3.73 0.82
N GLU A 238 -4.86 2.44 1.05
CA GLU A 238 -5.13 1.71 2.30
C GLU A 238 -4.34 2.27 3.48
N PHE A 239 -3.17 2.87 3.23
CA PHE A 239 -2.29 3.41 4.26
C PHE A 239 -2.50 4.92 4.42
N GLN A 240 -2.63 5.35 5.68
CA GLN A 240 -2.81 6.75 6.05
C GLN A 240 -1.85 7.13 7.17
N THR A 241 -0.85 7.95 6.85
CA THR A 241 0.14 8.46 7.80
C THR A 241 -0.51 9.28 8.93
N ILE A 242 -0.12 8.97 10.17
CA ILE A 242 -0.57 9.65 11.39
C ILE A 242 0.60 10.13 12.27
N VAL A 243 1.80 9.55 12.13
CA VAL A 243 3.02 9.98 12.83
C VAL A 243 4.21 9.92 11.87
N LYS A 244 5.01 10.98 11.79
CA LYS A 244 6.32 10.95 11.13
C LYS A 244 7.47 10.96 12.14
N CYS A 245 8.59 10.35 11.75
CA CYS A 245 9.87 10.42 12.46
C CYS A 245 10.77 11.53 11.83
N ASP A 246 12.08 11.47 12.09
CA ASP A 246 13.08 12.27 11.38
C ASP A 246 13.18 11.91 9.88
N ASP A 247 13.57 12.92 9.09
CA ASP A 247 13.50 12.89 7.62
C ASP A 247 14.61 12.05 6.97
N LYS A 248 15.51 11.44 7.76
CA LYS A 248 16.68 10.73 7.25
C LYS A 248 16.28 9.52 6.41
N GLU A 249 15.46 8.65 6.97
CA GLU A 249 15.00 7.41 6.32
C GLU A 249 13.55 7.52 5.83
N GLY A 250 12.89 8.67 6.06
CA GLY A 250 11.46 8.84 5.82
C GLY A 250 10.62 7.85 6.62
N LEU A 251 11.05 7.53 7.86
CA LEU A 251 10.32 6.62 8.74
C LEU A 251 9.01 7.29 9.19
N HIS A 252 7.90 6.61 8.98
CA HIS A 252 6.58 7.08 9.39
C HIS A 252 5.66 5.90 9.72
N PHE A 253 4.56 6.20 10.41
CA PHE A 253 3.57 5.27 10.91
C PHE A 253 2.19 5.70 10.40
N GLY A 254 1.38 4.72 10.01
CA GLY A 254 0.05 4.98 9.49
C GLY A 254 -0.91 3.83 9.77
N TYR A 255 -2.20 4.17 9.84
CA TYR A 255 -3.26 3.17 9.87
C TYR A 255 -3.40 2.50 8.52
N TRP A 256 -3.53 1.17 8.52
CA TRP A 256 -3.86 0.37 7.34
C TRP A 256 -5.34 -0.01 7.37
N ARG A 257 -6.07 0.27 6.29
CA ARG A 257 -7.49 -0.07 6.10
C ARG A 257 -7.63 -0.88 4.82
N ASP A 258 -8.10 -2.14 4.93
CA ASP A 258 -8.40 -2.95 3.74
C ASP A 258 -9.61 -2.41 2.97
N ASP A 259 -10.49 -1.66 3.64
CA ASP A 259 -11.54 -0.81 3.05
C ASP A 259 -11.62 0.51 3.82
N ALA A 260 -11.77 1.64 3.13
CA ALA A 260 -11.89 2.96 3.75
C ALA A 260 -13.12 3.11 4.67
N ALA A 261 -14.18 2.34 4.40
CA ALA A 261 -15.38 2.30 5.24
C ALA A 261 -15.22 1.42 6.50
N GLU A 262 -14.14 0.64 6.61
CA GLU A 262 -13.83 -0.18 7.78
C GLU A 262 -12.83 0.52 8.72
N LYS A 263 -12.81 0.07 9.99
CA LYS A 263 -11.77 0.49 10.94
C LYS A 263 -10.39 -0.03 10.52
N PRO A 264 -9.29 0.65 10.89
CA PRO A 264 -7.94 0.13 10.66
C PRO A 264 -7.74 -1.29 11.18
N VAL A 265 -7.09 -2.13 10.39
CA VAL A 265 -6.75 -3.53 10.74
C VAL A 265 -5.43 -3.63 11.50
N PHE A 266 -4.56 -2.63 11.35
CA PHE A 266 -3.33 -2.43 12.12
C PHE A 266 -2.73 -1.04 11.86
N VAL A 267 -1.75 -0.66 12.68
CA VAL A 267 -0.75 0.34 12.35
C VAL A 267 0.45 -0.34 11.68
N ALA A 268 0.91 0.22 10.56
CA ALA A 268 2.11 -0.21 9.87
C ALA A 268 3.17 0.90 9.83
N THR A 269 4.41 0.53 9.47
CA THR A 269 5.51 1.47 9.24
C THR A 269 6.14 1.28 7.87
N ASN A 270 6.60 2.37 7.27
CA ASN A 270 7.46 2.37 6.09
C ASN A 270 8.63 3.35 6.27
N ARG A 271 9.68 3.15 5.48
CA ARG A 271 10.85 4.05 5.36
C ARG A 271 10.93 4.53 3.91
N ALA A 272 10.27 5.64 3.61
CA ALA A 272 10.03 6.07 2.24
C ALA A 272 11.31 6.37 1.44
N ASN A 273 12.42 6.70 2.12
CA ASN A 273 13.73 6.92 1.48
C ASN A 273 14.51 5.61 1.25
N VAL A 274 13.97 4.46 1.65
CA VAL A 274 14.63 3.14 1.54
C VAL A 274 13.92 2.26 0.51
N ASN A 275 12.61 2.02 0.65
CA ASN A 275 11.80 1.23 -0.27
C ASN A 275 10.29 1.39 0.04
N GLY A 276 9.42 0.80 -0.78
CA GLY A 276 7.97 0.73 -0.55
C GLY A 276 7.49 -0.44 0.32
N VAL A 277 8.33 -1.04 1.18
CA VAL A 277 7.91 -2.17 2.03
C VAL A 277 7.28 -1.68 3.32
N PHE A 278 6.11 -2.21 3.67
CA PHE A 278 5.38 -1.89 4.90
C PHE A 278 5.45 -3.05 5.89
N GLU A 279 5.75 -2.74 7.15
CA GLU A 279 5.78 -3.67 8.28
C GLU A 279 4.59 -3.39 9.22
N PRO A 280 3.60 -4.29 9.35
CA PRO A 280 2.58 -4.22 10.40
C PRO A 280 3.23 -4.38 11.78
N VAL A 281 3.01 -3.42 12.70
CA VAL A 281 3.74 -3.36 13.98
C VAL A 281 2.86 -3.57 15.23
N ALA A 282 1.58 -3.22 15.17
CA ALA A 282 0.58 -3.44 16.23
C ALA A 282 -0.82 -3.16 15.67
N GLU A 283 -1.86 -3.57 16.40
CA GLU A 283 -3.26 -3.28 16.02
C GLU A 283 -3.61 -1.78 16.15
N ASN A 284 -3.01 -1.09 17.13
CA ASN A 284 -3.31 0.29 17.52
C ASN A 284 -2.03 1.14 17.65
N ILE A 285 -2.19 2.47 17.70
CA ILE A 285 -1.07 3.40 17.78
C ILE A 285 -0.24 3.26 19.07
N PHE A 286 -0.85 2.93 20.21
CA PHE A 286 -0.12 2.76 21.46
C PHE A 286 0.86 1.58 21.39
N GLY A 287 0.43 0.43 20.86
CA GLY A 287 1.30 -0.72 20.63
C GLY A 287 2.42 -0.44 19.61
N ALA A 288 2.13 0.33 18.56
CA ALA A 288 3.11 0.73 17.55
C ALA A 288 4.22 1.61 18.15
N ILE A 289 3.83 2.61 18.95
CA ILE A 289 4.77 3.54 19.59
C ILE A 289 5.49 2.86 20.77
N ASP A 290 4.86 1.97 21.54
CA ASP A 290 5.55 1.10 22.50
C ASP A 290 6.64 0.27 21.81
N GLY A 291 6.32 -0.35 20.66
CA GLY A 291 7.28 -1.12 19.86
C GLY A 291 8.47 -0.29 19.37
N TYR A 292 8.21 0.94 18.90
CA TYR A 292 9.25 1.89 18.53
C TYR A 292 10.13 2.27 19.73
N LEU A 293 9.53 2.66 20.86
CA LEU A 293 10.26 3.06 22.08
C LEU A 293 11.11 1.93 22.63
N GLN A 294 10.59 0.70 22.70
CA GLN A 294 11.34 -0.50 23.09
C GLN A 294 12.61 -0.70 22.26
N ASN A 295 12.55 -0.46 20.95
CA ASN A 295 13.70 -0.57 20.07
C ASN A 295 14.63 0.65 20.20
N LYS A 296 14.08 1.86 20.33
CA LYS A 296 14.85 3.09 20.52
C LYS A 296 15.73 3.03 21.78
N VAL A 297 15.21 2.52 22.90
CA VAL A 297 15.96 2.34 24.17
C VAL A 297 17.21 1.47 23.98
N LYS A 298 17.16 0.44 23.12
CA LYS A 298 18.30 -0.45 22.86
C LYS A 298 19.43 0.23 22.10
N SER A 299 19.10 1.20 21.25
CA SER A 299 20.03 1.98 20.43
C SER A 299 20.36 3.38 20.98
N ALA A 300 19.76 3.78 22.10
CA ALA A 300 19.86 5.13 22.64
C ALA A 300 21.22 5.39 23.30
N ASN A 301 21.73 6.61 23.12
CA ASN A 301 22.85 7.10 23.92
C ASN A 301 22.40 7.40 25.37
N PRO A 302 23.34 7.53 26.35
CA PRO A 302 22.98 7.77 27.75
C PRO A 302 22.12 9.01 28.00
N PHE A 303 22.26 10.06 27.19
CA PHE A 303 21.52 11.32 27.34
C PHE A 303 20.06 11.20 26.84
N GLU A 304 19.83 10.48 25.74
CA GLU A 304 18.48 10.19 25.22
C GLU A 304 17.73 9.15 26.09
N LYS A 305 18.45 8.21 26.71
CA LYS A 305 17.86 7.04 27.39
C LYS A 305 16.85 7.40 28.49
N THR A 306 17.12 8.44 29.28
CA THR A 306 16.25 8.88 30.38
C THR A 306 14.92 9.44 29.86
N SER A 307 14.94 10.26 28.80
CA SER A 307 13.72 10.86 28.24
C SER A 307 12.86 9.83 27.50
N ILE A 308 13.49 8.91 26.75
CA ILE A 308 12.80 7.78 26.11
C ILE A 308 12.13 6.89 27.17
N THR A 309 12.87 6.51 28.24
CA THR A 309 12.34 5.63 29.29
C THR A 309 11.17 6.28 30.04
N ARG A 310 11.24 7.59 30.32
CA ARG A 310 10.14 8.34 30.94
C ARG A 310 8.88 8.33 30.07
N LEU A 311 9.02 8.68 28.79
CA LEU A 311 7.89 8.66 27.84
C LEU A 311 7.30 7.25 27.70
N HIS A 312 8.15 6.23 27.68
CA HIS A 312 7.73 4.84 27.58
C HIS A 312 6.92 4.37 28.79
N SER A 313 7.33 4.74 30.00
CA SER A 313 6.56 4.48 31.22
C SER A 313 5.23 5.26 31.25
N GLN A 314 5.22 6.51 30.79
CA GLN A 314 3.97 7.29 30.67
C GLN A 314 2.98 6.64 29.70
N LEU A 315 3.45 6.20 28.53
CA LEU A 315 2.64 5.50 27.52
C LEU A 315 2.04 4.20 28.09
N LYS A 316 2.85 3.38 28.78
CA LYS A 316 2.37 2.14 29.40
C LYS A 316 1.34 2.37 30.49
N ASN A 317 1.53 3.39 31.32
CA ASN A 317 0.58 3.74 32.37
C ASN A 317 -0.76 4.21 31.78
N PHE A 318 -0.72 5.06 30.75
CA PHE A 318 -1.91 5.51 30.06
C PHE A 318 -2.65 4.35 29.37
N ALA A 319 -1.93 3.50 28.63
CA ALA A 319 -2.50 2.32 27.99
C ALA A 319 -3.19 1.39 28.99
N LYS A 320 -2.55 1.13 30.15
CA LYS A 320 -3.14 0.35 31.25
C LYS A 320 -4.39 1.02 31.86
N GLN A 321 -4.39 2.34 32.00
CA GLN A 321 -5.52 3.10 32.56
C GLN A 321 -6.74 3.10 31.63
N HIS A 322 -6.53 3.05 30.31
CA HIS A 322 -7.57 3.17 29.29
C HIS A 322 -7.90 1.85 28.56
N ASP A 323 -7.44 0.72 29.14
CA ASP A 323 -7.58 -0.65 28.64
C ASP A 323 -7.17 -0.82 27.16
N ILE A 324 -5.97 -0.35 26.84
CA ILE A 324 -5.41 -0.40 25.48
C ILE A 324 -4.32 -1.47 25.41
N THR A 325 -4.48 -2.45 24.54
CA THR A 325 -3.47 -3.48 24.31
C THR A 325 -2.19 -2.91 23.70
N LEU A 326 -1.03 -3.39 24.17
CA LEU A 326 0.29 -3.10 23.60
C LEU A 326 0.89 -4.31 22.85
N GLU A 327 0.06 -5.31 22.54
CA GLU A 327 0.49 -6.48 21.78
C GLU A 327 0.82 -6.13 20.32
N LYS A 328 1.93 -6.67 19.82
CA LYS A 328 2.43 -6.48 18.45
C LYS A 328 1.87 -7.50 17.45
N ASN A 329 1.12 -8.47 17.95
CA ASN A 329 0.58 -9.59 17.20
C ASN A 329 -0.68 -10.03 17.95
N THR A 330 -1.81 -9.42 17.63
CA THR A 330 -3.10 -9.68 18.28
C THR A 330 -3.86 -10.82 17.59
N ALA A 331 -5.00 -11.23 18.17
CA ALA A 331 -5.87 -12.22 17.54
C ALA A 331 -6.40 -11.73 16.17
N ASP A 332 -6.71 -10.44 16.06
CA ASP A 332 -7.34 -9.86 14.87
C ASP A 332 -6.34 -9.59 13.75
N MET A 333 -5.11 -9.17 14.08
CA MET A 333 -3.99 -9.18 13.12
C MET A 333 -3.78 -10.58 12.52
N ARG A 334 -3.79 -11.63 13.36
CA ARG A 334 -3.72 -13.03 12.87
C ARG A 334 -4.96 -13.46 12.07
N ALA A 335 -6.14 -12.91 12.38
CA ALA A 335 -7.38 -13.22 11.66
C ALA A 335 -7.38 -12.58 10.27
N ARG A 336 -6.95 -11.31 10.16
CA ARG A 336 -6.72 -10.62 8.88
C ARG A 336 -5.66 -11.33 8.06
N GLU A 337 -4.54 -11.72 8.67
CA GLU A 337 -3.46 -12.47 8.02
C GLU A 337 -3.96 -13.77 7.34
N ARG A 338 -4.88 -14.52 7.95
CA ARG A 338 -5.51 -15.71 7.34
C ARG A 338 -6.45 -15.44 6.14
N ARG A 339 -6.76 -14.16 5.87
CA ARG A 339 -7.56 -13.67 4.73
C ARG A 339 -6.70 -13.01 3.64
N VAL A 340 -5.40 -12.82 3.84
CA VAL A 340 -4.50 -12.26 2.83
C VAL A 340 -4.42 -13.22 1.63
N VAL A 341 -4.68 -12.72 0.43
CA VAL A 341 -4.64 -13.53 -0.80
C VAL A 341 -3.30 -13.41 -1.53
N ALA A 342 -2.71 -12.21 -1.55
CA ALA A 342 -1.42 -11.92 -2.15
C ALA A 342 -0.64 -10.94 -1.27
N ARG A 343 0.70 -10.97 -1.35
CA ARG A 343 1.57 -10.09 -0.54
C ARG A 343 1.88 -8.76 -1.20
N THR A 344 1.94 -8.71 -2.52
CA THR A 344 2.44 -7.58 -3.34
C THR A 344 3.87 -7.16 -2.96
N PHE A 345 4.46 -6.25 -3.74
CA PHE A 345 5.76 -5.65 -3.47
C PHE A 345 5.78 -4.85 -2.17
N HIS A 346 4.65 -4.29 -1.71
CA HIS A 346 4.57 -3.54 -0.46
C HIS A 346 4.46 -4.44 0.79
N ARG A 347 4.31 -5.77 0.62
CA ARG A 347 4.34 -6.83 1.64
C ARG A 347 3.31 -6.81 2.78
N ALA A 348 2.62 -5.69 3.02
CA ALA A 348 1.45 -5.69 3.92
C ALA A 348 0.37 -6.68 3.46
N GLY A 349 0.29 -6.97 2.15
CA GLY A 349 -0.64 -7.90 1.54
C GLY A 349 -2.06 -7.35 1.40
N ILE A 350 -2.83 -7.95 0.50
CA ILE A 350 -4.17 -7.52 0.12
C ILE A 350 -5.23 -8.51 0.60
N VAL A 351 -6.41 -7.98 0.94
CA VAL A 351 -7.60 -8.75 1.33
C VAL A 351 -8.76 -8.38 0.42
N VAL A 352 -9.40 -9.39 -0.16
CA VAL A 352 -10.60 -9.27 -1.01
C VAL A 352 -11.62 -10.34 -0.58
N PRO A 353 -12.91 -10.19 -0.94
CA PRO A 353 -13.87 -11.28 -0.84
C PRO A 353 -13.38 -12.48 -1.64
N TYR A 354 -13.08 -13.60 -0.98
CA TYR A 354 -12.53 -14.80 -1.60
C TYR A 354 -13.19 -16.06 -1.07
N ASP A 355 -13.91 -16.78 -1.93
CA ASP A 355 -14.52 -18.06 -1.57
C ASP A 355 -13.55 -19.21 -1.82
N LYS A 356 -13.03 -19.77 -0.72
CA LYS A 356 -12.11 -20.91 -0.74
C LYS A 356 -12.70 -22.18 -1.37
N LYS A 357 -14.02 -22.33 -1.48
CA LYS A 357 -14.67 -23.51 -2.11
C LYS A 357 -14.73 -23.39 -3.63
N THR A 358 -15.17 -22.24 -4.14
CA THR A 358 -15.25 -21.99 -5.59
C THR A 358 -13.93 -21.51 -6.19
N GLN A 359 -12.99 -21.05 -5.35
CA GLN A 359 -11.73 -20.40 -5.74
C GLN A 359 -11.98 -19.08 -6.49
N LEU A 360 -13.04 -18.35 -6.10
CA LEU A 360 -13.48 -17.11 -6.75
C LEU A 360 -13.15 -15.88 -5.88
N GLY A 361 -12.72 -14.80 -6.53
CA GLY A 361 -12.36 -13.49 -5.98
C GLY A 361 -10.87 -13.13 -6.18
N TYR A 362 -10.01 -14.10 -6.44
CA TYR A 362 -8.57 -13.93 -6.65
C TYR A 362 -7.95 -15.16 -7.33
N ARG A 363 -7.05 -14.91 -8.28
CA ARG A 363 -6.05 -15.86 -8.80
C ARG A 363 -4.68 -15.20 -8.93
N ASP A 364 -3.61 -15.98 -8.86
CA ASP A 364 -2.24 -15.46 -9.01
C ASP A 364 -2.01 -14.82 -10.39
N LEU A 365 -1.10 -13.83 -10.43
CA LEU A 365 -0.64 -13.21 -11.67
C LEU A 365 0.01 -14.23 -12.63
N ALA A 366 -0.04 -13.91 -13.92
CA ALA A 366 0.63 -14.66 -14.99
C ALA A 366 2.18 -14.52 -14.99
N ALA A 367 2.76 -13.98 -13.90
CA ALA A 367 4.19 -13.81 -13.68
C ALA A 367 4.47 -13.90 -12.17
N THR A 368 5.67 -14.35 -11.79
CA THR A 368 6.13 -14.28 -10.39
C THR A 368 6.61 -12.87 -10.04
N ASP A 369 6.68 -12.51 -8.75
CA ASP A 369 7.27 -11.25 -8.29
C ASP A 369 8.64 -10.98 -8.94
N SER A 370 9.47 -12.03 -9.03
CA SER A 370 10.81 -11.93 -9.62
C SER A 370 10.77 -11.63 -11.11
N ASP A 371 9.83 -12.19 -11.84
CA ASP A 371 9.70 -11.97 -13.28
C ASP A 371 9.06 -10.63 -13.59
N LEU A 372 8.07 -10.20 -12.80
CA LEU A 372 7.50 -8.86 -12.89
C LEU A 372 8.55 -7.79 -12.54
N GLN A 373 9.35 -7.97 -11.48
CA GLN A 373 10.47 -7.07 -11.16
C GLN A 373 11.50 -6.98 -12.30
N LYS A 374 11.87 -8.10 -12.94
CA LYS A 374 12.76 -8.08 -14.12
C LYS A 374 12.16 -7.28 -15.28
N ILE A 375 10.86 -7.45 -15.55
CA ILE A 375 10.16 -6.70 -16.61
C ILE A 375 10.16 -5.20 -16.29
N LEU A 376 9.84 -4.82 -15.05
CA LEU A 376 9.77 -3.41 -14.65
C LEU A 376 11.14 -2.74 -14.64
N ASN A 377 12.19 -3.42 -14.18
CA ASN A 377 13.57 -2.92 -14.29
C ASN A 377 13.97 -2.72 -15.76
N GLN A 378 13.61 -3.63 -16.67
CA GLN A 378 13.84 -3.45 -18.12
C GLN A 378 13.09 -2.25 -18.71
N ILE A 379 11.96 -1.83 -18.14
CA ILE A 379 11.22 -0.62 -18.58
C ILE A 379 11.92 0.66 -18.07
N GLU A 380 12.40 0.66 -16.83
CA GLU A 380 13.05 1.81 -16.19
C GLU A 380 14.48 2.04 -16.72
N GLU A 381 15.25 0.96 -16.92
CA GLU A 381 16.65 1.02 -17.39
C GLU A 381 16.78 1.32 -18.90
N ALA A 382 15.73 1.07 -19.69
CA ALA A 382 15.72 1.37 -21.11
C ALA A 382 15.79 2.88 -21.36
N GLY A 383 16.77 3.35 -22.14
CA GLY A 383 16.99 4.77 -22.39
C GLY A 383 15.99 5.37 -23.37
N THR A 384 15.59 4.60 -24.37
CA THR A 384 14.71 5.05 -25.47
C THR A 384 13.30 4.46 -25.40
N PRO A 385 12.28 5.13 -25.99
CA PRO A 385 10.95 4.55 -26.16
C PRO A 385 10.97 3.22 -26.92
N GLU A 386 11.86 3.10 -27.91
CA GLU A 386 12.07 1.90 -28.74
C GLU A 386 12.49 0.69 -27.91
N GLU A 387 13.49 0.83 -27.04
CA GLU A 387 13.94 -0.23 -26.13
C GLU A 387 12.85 -0.65 -25.15
N ARG A 388 11.99 0.30 -24.71
CA ARG A 388 10.86 0.01 -23.81
C ARG A 388 9.74 -0.81 -24.46
N LYS A 389 9.61 -0.85 -25.79
CA LYS A 389 8.50 -1.55 -26.47
C LYS A 389 8.40 -3.03 -26.10
N THR A 390 9.53 -3.74 -26.09
CA THR A 390 9.57 -5.18 -25.79
C THR A 390 9.18 -5.53 -24.34
N PRO A 391 9.77 -4.92 -23.29
CA PRO A 391 9.34 -5.19 -21.92
C PRO A 391 7.94 -4.63 -21.60
N ILE A 392 7.52 -3.53 -22.21
CA ILE A 392 6.13 -3.06 -22.12
C ILE A 392 5.15 -4.09 -22.70
N ALA A 393 5.44 -4.68 -23.87
CA ALA A 393 4.58 -5.71 -24.46
C ALA A 393 4.45 -6.97 -23.57
N LYS A 394 5.49 -7.33 -22.82
CA LYS A 394 5.41 -8.40 -21.80
C LYS A 394 4.51 -8.01 -20.63
N LEU A 395 4.60 -6.76 -20.16
CA LEU A 395 3.71 -6.23 -19.12
C LEU A 395 2.26 -6.16 -19.59
N ASP A 396 2.01 -5.75 -20.84
CA ASP A 396 0.67 -5.65 -21.42
C ASP A 396 -0.03 -7.02 -21.52
N GLU A 397 0.72 -8.11 -21.75
CA GLU A 397 0.17 -9.47 -21.67
C GLU A 397 -0.23 -9.86 -20.23
N ILE A 398 0.54 -9.44 -19.21
CA ILE A 398 0.17 -9.65 -17.79
C ILE A 398 -1.08 -8.83 -17.44
N VAL A 399 -1.14 -7.56 -17.89
CA VAL A 399 -2.32 -6.69 -17.75
C VAL A 399 -3.55 -7.32 -18.40
N ARG A 400 -3.44 -7.80 -19.64
CA ARG A 400 -4.53 -8.46 -20.38
C ARG A 400 -5.05 -9.72 -19.68
N LEU A 401 -4.16 -10.48 -19.05
CA LEU A 401 -4.54 -11.67 -18.28
C LEU A 401 -5.17 -11.31 -16.92
N ALA A 402 -4.72 -10.23 -16.28
CA ALA A 402 -5.36 -9.69 -15.07
C ALA A 402 -6.77 -9.13 -15.36
N THR A 403 -6.99 -8.45 -16.49
CA THR A 403 -8.34 -7.99 -16.87
C THR A 403 -9.29 -9.14 -17.15
N ILE A 404 -8.82 -10.21 -17.81
CA ILE A 404 -9.63 -11.44 -17.98
C ILE A 404 -9.98 -12.08 -16.63
N ALA A 405 -9.05 -12.06 -15.66
CA ALA A 405 -9.36 -12.52 -14.31
C ALA A 405 -10.47 -11.65 -13.67
N ALA A 406 -10.45 -10.33 -13.84
CA ALA A 406 -11.50 -9.43 -13.38
C ALA A 406 -12.86 -9.67 -14.09
N ASP A 407 -12.87 -9.92 -15.41
CA ASP A 407 -14.09 -10.31 -16.15
C ASP A 407 -14.69 -11.62 -15.60
N GLU A 408 -13.83 -12.53 -15.12
CA GLU A 408 -14.19 -13.78 -14.42
C GLU A 408 -14.38 -13.60 -12.89
N CYS A 409 -14.57 -12.36 -12.42
CA CYS A 409 -14.80 -11.93 -11.03
C CYS A 409 -13.63 -12.11 -10.03
N ASP A 410 -12.42 -12.39 -10.50
CA ASP A 410 -11.20 -12.44 -9.68
C ASP A 410 -10.53 -11.05 -9.55
N PHE A 411 -11.29 -10.08 -9.01
CA PHE A 411 -10.87 -8.68 -8.90
C PHE A 411 -9.57 -8.47 -8.09
N GLY A 412 -9.24 -9.39 -7.18
CA GLY A 412 -7.98 -9.37 -6.43
C GLY A 412 -6.72 -9.44 -7.32
N THR A 413 -6.80 -10.01 -8.51
CA THR A 413 -5.67 -10.10 -9.45
C THR A 413 -5.32 -8.73 -10.04
N CYS A 414 -6.32 -7.89 -10.34
CA CYS A 414 -6.09 -6.49 -10.70
C CYS A 414 -5.60 -5.66 -9.50
N LEU A 415 -6.09 -5.95 -8.29
CA LEU A 415 -5.64 -5.26 -7.07
C LEU A 415 -4.15 -5.51 -6.81
N GLU A 416 -3.69 -6.75 -6.94
CA GLU A 416 -2.28 -7.14 -6.82
C GLU A 416 -1.41 -6.43 -7.85
N LEU A 417 -1.72 -6.57 -9.15
CA LEU A 417 -0.92 -5.96 -10.21
C LEU A 417 -0.88 -4.43 -10.09
N GLY A 418 -2.01 -3.81 -9.74
CA GLY A 418 -2.10 -2.37 -9.53
C GLY A 418 -1.17 -1.88 -8.42
N HIS A 419 -1.14 -2.60 -7.29
CA HIS A 419 -0.26 -2.31 -6.16
C HIS A 419 1.22 -2.57 -6.45
N ASP A 420 1.56 -3.63 -7.20
CA ASP A 420 2.94 -3.91 -7.60
C ASP A 420 3.50 -2.82 -8.53
N LEU A 421 2.71 -2.41 -9.53
CA LEU A 421 3.06 -1.32 -10.46
C LEU A 421 3.17 0.03 -9.73
N PHE A 422 2.27 0.32 -8.80
CA PHE A 422 2.36 1.51 -7.96
C PHE A 422 3.61 1.50 -7.07
N SER A 423 3.91 0.37 -6.42
CA SER A 423 5.04 0.18 -5.49
C SER A 423 6.40 0.25 -6.18
N ASN A 424 6.48 -0.12 -7.45
CA ASN A 424 7.69 0.04 -8.26
C ASN A 424 8.07 1.52 -8.47
N GLY A 425 7.09 2.41 -8.60
CA GLY A 425 7.31 3.86 -8.71
C GLY A 425 7.70 4.37 -10.11
N SER A 426 7.94 3.51 -11.11
CA SER A 426 8.23 3.99 -12.46
C SER A 426 7.06 4.78 -13.06
N ILE A 427 7.36 5.98 -13.59
CA ILE A 427 6.38 6.81 -14.30
C ILE A 427 5.84 6.10 -15.55
N HIS A 428 6.63 5.20 -16.15
CA HIS A 428 6.27 4.48 -17.38
C HIS A 428 5.15 3.45 -17.18
N VAL A 429 4.87 3.04 -15.94
CA VAL A 429 3.79 2.10 -15.60
C VAL A 429 2.64 2.73 -14.81
N GLN A 430 2.72 4.02 -14.47
CA GLN A 430 1.72 4.72 -13.66
C GLN A 430 0.30 4.65 -14.26
N THR A 431 0.15 4.79 -15.58
CA THR A 431 -1.16 4.66 -16.26
C THR A 431 -1.74 3.26 -16.13
N ARG A 432 -0.89 2.22 -16.13
CA ARG A 432 -1.31 0.81 -15.96
C ARG A 432 -1.68 0.53 -14.51
N ALA A 433 -0.93 1.08 -13.54
CA ALA A 433 -1.29 1.03 -12.13
C ALA A 433 -2.68 1.66 -11.88
N LEU A 434 -2.94 2.82 -12.49
CA LEU A 434 -4.27 3.46 -12.46
C LEU A 434 -5.35 2.57 -13.06
N GLN A 435 -5.17 2.07 -14.29
CA GLN A 435 -6.15 1.19 -14.92
C GLN A 435 -6.49 -0.03 -14.03
N MET A 436 -5.47 -0.70 -13.47
CA MET A 436 -5.67 -1.89 -12.63
C MET A 436 -6.37 -1.56 -11.29
N LEU A 437 -5.97 -0.49 -10.60
CA LEU A 437 -6.60 -0.08 -9.35
C LEU A 437 -8.00 0.52 -9.55
N SER A 438 -8.26 1.24 -10.65
CA SER A 438 -9.60 1.69 -11.02
C SER A 438 -10.56 0.52 -11.21
N ILE A 439 -10.15 -0.54 -11.94
CA ILE A 439 -10.95 -1.77 -12.09
C ILE A 439 -11.15 -2.42 -10.72
N ALA A 440 -10.07 -2.69 -9.99
CA ALA A 440 -10.11 -3.40 -8.71
C ALA A 440 -11.00 -2.69 -7.68
N TYR A 441 -10.74 -1.41 -7.38
CA TYR A 441 -11.52 -0.67 -6.38
C TYR A 441 -12.97 -0.46 -6.80
N THR A 442 -13.28 -0.32 -8.09
CA THR A 442 -14.67 -0.19 -8.55
C THR A 442 -15.44 -1.49 -8.29
N HIS A 443 -14.91 -2.64 -8.72
CA HIS A 443 -15.60 -3.92 -8.55
C HIS A 443 -15.60 -4.43 -7.09
N LEU A 444 -14.58 -4.09 -6.30
CA LEU A 444 -14.54 -4.32 -4.86
C LEU A 444 -15.39 -3.32 -4.05
N LYS A 445 -16.00 -2.32 -4.71
CA LYS A 445 -16.85 -1.27 -4.11
C LYS A 445 -16.13 -0.38 -3.09
N ARG A 446 -14.87 -0.01 -3.38
CA ARG A 446 -13.99 0.85 -2.55
C ARG A 446 -13.74 2.23 -3.17
N PRO A 447 -14.77 3.04 -3.50
CA PRO A 447 -14.60 4.28 -4.27
C PRO A 447 -13.73 5.33 -3.57
N HIS A 448 -13.71 5.36 -2.23
CA HIS A 448 -12.86 6.27 -1.47
C HIS A 448 -11.36 5.98 -1.67
N LEU A 449 -10.96 4.70 -1.73
CA LEU A 449 -9.57 4.32 -2.01
C LEU A 449 -9.17 4.70 -3.44
N LEU A 450 -10.09 4.58 -4.41
CA LEU A 450 -9.85 5.05 -5.77
C LEU A 450 -9.67 6.59 -5.82
N LYS A 451 -10.55 7.36 -5.17
CA LYS A 451 -10.43 8.83 -5.10
C LYS A 451 -9.11 9.28 -4.44
N ILE A 452 -8.69 8.59 -3.37
CA ILE A 452 -7.37 8.80 -2.74
C ILE A 452 -6.24 8.47 -3.71
N PHE A 453 -6.34 7.37 -4.47
CA PHE A 453 -5.33 6.96 -5.43
C PHE A 453 -5.15 7.96 -6.58
N GLU A 454 -6.25 8.43 -7.15
CA GLU A 454 -6.27 9.43 -8.22
C GLU A 454 -5.64 10.75 -7.76
N ALA A 455 -6.04 11.25 -6.58
CA ALA A 455 -5.43 12.42 -5.96
C ALA A 455 -3.93 12.23 -5.72
N HIS A 456 -3.52 11.06 -5.23
CA HIS A 456 -2.10 10.75 -5.02
C HIS A 456 -1.32 10.73 -6.34
N LEU A 457 -1.83 10.10 -7.40
CA LEU A 457 -1.15 10.05 -8.69
C LEU A 457 -1.02 11.42 -9.38
N LYS A 458 -2.01 12.32 -9.22
CA LYS A 458 -1.92 13.71 -9.71
C LYS A 458 -0.80 14.49 -9.03
N ASN A 459 -0.48 14.18 -7.77
CA ASN A 459 0.40 14.97 -6.90
C ASN A 459 1.44 14.10 -6.16
N ARG A 460 2.03 13.11 -6.85
CA ARG A 460 2.89 12.07 -6.24
C ARG A 460 4.30 12.59 -5.94
N LYS A 461 4.48 13.26 -4.79
CA LYS A 461 5.75 13.88 -4.38
C LYS A 461 6.72 12.90 -3.72
N LYS A 462 8.03 13.10 -3.94
CA LYS A 462 9.12 12.51 -3.15
C LYS A 462 9.59 13.50 -2.09
N GLY A 463 10.03 13.00 -0.94
CA GLY A 463 10.51 13.82 0.18
C GLY A 463 9.89 13.40 1.50
N CYS A 464 10.12 14.21 2.54
CA CYS A 464 9.58 13.98 3.88
C CYS A 464 8.81 15.17 4.45
N ASP A 465 8.77 16.30 3.73
CA ASP A 465 7.88 17.43 4.04
C ASP A 465 6.71 17.40 3.06
N LEU A 466 5.57 16.95 3.56
CA LEU A 466 4.40 16.55 2.78
C LEU A 466 3.11 17.13 3.37
N GLY A 467 3.25 18.16 4.22
CA GLY A 467 2.11 18.97 4.65
C GLY A 467 1.51 19.74 3.47
N VAL A 468 0.19 19.88 3.47
CA VAL A 468 -0.56 20.75 2.53
C VAL A 468 -1.16 21.97 3.24
N ILE A 469 -0.57 22.33 4.38
CA ILE A 469 -0.96 23.40 5.32
C ILE A 469 0.21 24.37 5.53
#